data_AF-A0A2S6QE51-F1
#
_entry.id   AF-A0A2S6QE51-F1
#
_cell.length_a   1.000
_cell.length_b   1.000
_cell.length_c   1.000
_cell.angle_alpha   90.00
_cell.angle_beta   90.00
_cell.angle_gamma   90.00
#
_symmetry.space_group_name_H-M   'P 1'
#
loop_
_entity.id
_entity.type
_entity.pdbx_description
1 polymer ?
#
loop_
_entity_poly.entity_id
_entity_poly.type
_entity_poly.pdbx_seq_one_letter_code
_entity_poly.pdbx_strand_id
1 'polypeptide(L)' 'MADALGSWWEDRRQIIQPSEFILGPDNNVIASSYCDGPLGRMQAEDVVKLINFYESR' A
#
# COMPACT_ATOMS: atom_id res chain seq x y z
N MET A 1 5.25 6.21 14.17
CA MET A 1 4.59 6.16 12.85
C MET A 1 3.49 5.10 12.81
N ALA A 2 3.71 3.89 13.33
CA ALA A 2 2.67 2.86 13.45
C ALA A 2 1.41 3.34 14.19
N ASP A 3 1.59 3.88 15.40
CA ASP A 3 0.46 4.34 16.24
C ASP A 3 -0.32 5.50 15.61
N ALA A 4 0.36 6.35 14.83
CA ALA A 4 -0.28 7.48 14.15
C ALA A 4 -1.29 7.02 13.08
N LEU A 5 -1.10 5.82 12.54
CA LEU A 5 -1.96 5.20 11.53
C LEU A 5 -2.77 4.03 12.08
N GLY A 6 -2.67 3.72 13.39
CA GLY A 6 -3.25 2.51 13.98
C GLY A 6 -2.72 1.22 13.36
N SER A 7 -1.51 1.26 12.78
CA SER A 7 -0.93 0.12 12.07
C SER A 7 -0.43 -0.94 13.04
N TRP A 8 -0.54 -2.20 12.63
CA TRP A 8 0.05 -3.31 13.38
C TRP A 8 1.58 -3.23 13.37
N TRP A 9 2.18 -3.37 14.56
CA TRP A 9 3.62 -3.31 14.79
C TRP A 9 4.16 -4.70 15.18
N GLU A 10 5.27 -5.12 14.56
CA GLU A 10 5.96 -6.36 14.91
C GLU A 10 7.18 -6.09 15.81
N ASP A 11 7.09 -6.45 17.09
CA ASP A 11 8.20 -6.24 18.03
C ASP A 11 9.46 -7.03 17.70
N ARG A 12 9.34 -8.21 17.09
CA ARG A 12 10.51 -9.05 16.80
C ARG A 12 11.39 -8.46 15.69
N ARG A 13 10.76 -7.95 14.63
CA ARG A 13 11.46 -7.43 13.44
C ARG A 13 11.58 -5.92 13.46
N GLN A 14 10.88 -5.25 14.38
CA GLN A 14 10.83 -3.79 14.50
C GLN A 14 10.35 -3.14 13.20
N ILE A 15 9.27 -3.67 12.63
CA ILE A 15 8.67 -3.19 11.39
C ILE A 15 7.17 -2.99 11.54
N ILE A 16 6.65 -2.13 10.67
CA ILE A 16 5.22 -2.07 10.35
C ILE A 16 5.01 -3.01 9.16
N GLN A 17 3.92 -3.76 9.16
CA GLN A 17 3.55 -4.53 7.97
C GLN A 17 3.15 -3.57 6.85
N PRO A 18 3.78 -3.63 5.67
CA PRO A 18 3.45 -2.72 4.59
C PRO A 18 2.02 -2.94 4.13
N SER A 19 1.26 -1.86 4.12
CA SER A 19 -0.07 -1.79 3.52
C SER A 19 -0.05 -0.65 2.52
N GLU A 20 -0.39 -0.95 1.29
CA GLU A 20 -0.32 -0.02 0.15
C GLU A 20 -1.75 0.21 -0.35
N PHE A 21 -2.14 1.47 -0.47
CA PHE A 21 -3.48 1.85 -0.92
C PHE A 21 -3.37 2.83 -2.09
N ILE A 22 -4.18 2.62 -3.12
CA ILE A 22 -4.40 3.61 -4.18
C ILE A 22 -5.77 4.23 -3.95
N LEU A 23 -5.80 5.56 -3.90
CA LEU A 23 -7.01 6.34 -3.72
C LEU A 23 -7.48 6.89 -5.06
N GLY A 24 -8.78 6.75 -5.34
CA GLY A 24 -9.45 7.42 -6.43
C GLY A 24 -9.69 8.91 -6.16
N PRO A 25 -10.11 9.68 -7.18
CA PRO A 25 -10.35 11.12 -7.06
C PRO A 25 -11.47 11.48 -6.08
N ASP A 26 -12.34 10.53 -5.77
CA ASP A 26 -13.44 10.60 -4.80
C ASP A 26 -13.03 10.18 -3.37
N ASN A 27 -11.72 10.01 -3.12
CA ASN A 27 -11.13 9.51 -1.87
C ASN A 27 -11.53 8.07 -1.51
N ASN A 28 -12.05 7.31 -2.46
CA ASN A 28 -12.32 5.89 -2.27
C ASN A 28 -11.07 5.04 -2.54
N VAL A 29 -10.90 3.95 -1.80
CA VAL A 29 -9.81 2.99 -2.05
C VAL A 29 -10.15 2.18 -3.31
N ILE A 30 -9.33 2.28 -4.35
CA ILE A 30 -9.53 1.56 -5.62
C ILE A 30 -8.61 0.34 -5.77
N ALA A 31 -7.52 0.30 -5.00
CA ALA A 31 -6.65 -0.87 -4.85
C ALA A 31 -6.05 -0.89 -3.45
N SER A 32 -5.88 -2.10 -2.90
CA SER A 32 -5.23 -2.35 -1.61
C SER A 32 -4.33 -3.57 -1.75
N SER A 33 -3.09 -3.45 -1.28
CA SER A 33 -2.13 -4.55 -1.21
C SER A 33 -1.59 -4.66 0.21
N TYR A 34 -1.34 -5.89 0.63
CA TYR A 34 -0.69 -6.23 1.89
C TYR A 34 0.47 -7.17 1.59
N CYS A 35 1.59 -6.99 2.28
CA CYS A 35 2.71 -7.91 2.15
C CYS A 35 3.36 -8.24 3.50
N ASP A 36 3.92 -9.45 3.60
CA ASP A 36 4.63 -9.89 4.81
C ASP A 36 6.09 -9.40 4.76
N GLY A 37 6.37 -8.32 5.48
CA GLY A 37 7.72 -7.76 5.60
C GLY A 37 8.26 -7.10 4.32
N PRO A 38 9.47 -7.45 3.83
CA PRO A 38 10.05 -6.82 2.64
C PRO A 38 9.60 -7.44 1.32
N LEU A 39 8.97 -8.61 1.34
CA LEU A 39 8.60 -9.36 0.14
C LEU A 39 7.29 -8.84 -0.43
N GLY A 40 7.14 -8.84 -1.76
CA GLY A 40 5.85 -8.56 -2.41
C GLY A 40 5.38 -7.10 -2.35
N ARG A 41 6.26 -6.15 -2.02
CA ARG A 41 5.96 -4.71 -2.14
C ARG A 41 5.76 -4.31 -3.59
N MET A 42 4.81 -3.44 -3.84
CA MET A 42 4.57 -2.94 -5.19
C MET A 42 5.72 -2.01 -5.60
N GLN A 43 6.30 -2.26 -6.76
CA GLN A 43 7.31 -1.35 -7.29
C GLN A 43 6.64 -0.07 -7.79
N ALA A 44 7.31 1.07 -7.64
CA ALA A 44 6.76 2.36 -8.07
C ALA A 44 6.33 2.36 -9.54
N GLU A 45 7.09 1.68 -10.41
CA GLU A 45 6.78 1.54 -11.83
C GLU A 45 5.48 0.77 -12.07
N ASP A 46 5.19 -0.24 -11.24
CA ASP A 46 3.97 -1.03 -11.34
C ASP A 46 2.76 -0.25 -10.80
N VAL A 47 2.95 0.57 -9.77
CA VAL A 47 1.93 1.52 -9.28
C VAL A 47 1.52 2.47 -10.40
N VAL A 48 2.48 3.05 -11.13
CA VAL A 48 2.20 3.97 -12.25
C VAL A 48 1.42 3.26 -13.38
N LYS A 49 1.81 2.03 -13.73
CA LYS A 49 1.06 1.24 -14.73
C LYS A 49 -0.37 0.99 -14.28
N LEU A 50 -0.57 0.66 -13.00
CA LEU A 50 -1.89 0.40 -12.45
C LEU A 50 -2.76 1.67 -12.44
N ILE A 51 -2.20 2.82 -12.06
CA ILE A 51 -2.90 4.12 -12.13
C ILE A 51 -3.33 4.41 -13.58
N ASN A 52 -2.41 4.31 -14.54
CA ASN A 52 -2.73 4.54 -15.95
C ASN A 52 -3.83 3.60 -16.48
N PHE A 53 -3.86 2.35 -16.01
CA PHE A 53 -4.93 1.41 -16.34
C PHE A 53 -6.28 1.88 -15.82
N TYR A 54 -6.37 2.33 -14.55
CA TYR A 54 -7.61 2.88 -14.01
C TYR A 54 -8.06 4.16 -14.73
N GLU A 55 -7.13 5.06 -15.08
CA GLU A 55 -7.41 6.32 -15.80
C GLU A 55 -7.84 6.11 -17.26
N SER A 56 -7.51 4.96 -17.86
CA SER A 56 -7.91 4.63 -19.24
C SER A 56 -9.36 4.18 -19.40
N ARG A 57 -10.10 4.02 -18.29
CA ARG A 57 -11.51 3.62 -18.27
C ARG A 57 -12.43 4.83 -18.21
#